data_AF-A0AA42FLX8-F1
#
_entry.id   AF-A0AA42FLX8-F1
#
_cell.length_a   1.000
_cell.length_b   1.000
_cell.length_c   1.000
_cell.angle_alpha   90.00
_cell.angle_beta   90.00
_cell.angle_gamma   90.00
#
_symmetry.space_group_name_H-M   'P 1'
#
loop_
_entity.id
_entity.type
_entity.pdbx_description
1 polymer ?
#
loop_
_entity_poly.entity_id
_entity_poly.type
_entity_poly.pdbx_seq_one_letter_code
_entity_poly.pdbx_strand_id
1 'polypeptide(L)' 'MKINIKYTIYASVFLLCGCVVGPGWYKEGVNYEDSENVLAKCKYDIGIALVSSNERPELIAECMKSQGYRYKNYSHSY' A
#
# COMPACT_ATOMS: atom_id res chain seq x y z
N MET A 1 47.28 7.95 -5.84
CA MET A 1 45.92 8.09 -6.38
C MET A 1 45.21 9.20 -5.61
N LYS A 2 44.93 10.36 -6.23
CA LYS A 2 44.29 11.51 -5.55
C LYS A 2 42.78 11.45 -5.82
N ILE A 3 42.01 11.03 -4.83
CA ILE A 3 40.55 10.98 -4.90
C ILE A 3 40.04 12.41 -4.68
N ASN A 4 39.38 12.99 -5.68
CA ASN A 4 38.86 14.36 -5.63
C ASN A 4 37.56 14.40 -4.80
N ILE A 5 37.66 14.86 -3.56
CA ILE A 5 36.59 14.96 -2.55
C ILE A 5 35.29 15.57 -3.09
N LYS A 6 35.36 16.53 -4.03
CA LYS A 6 34.17 17.15 -4.63
C LYS A 6 33.29 16.13 -5.35
N TYR A 7 33.88 15.21 -6.12
CA TYR A 7 33.11 14.18 -6.86
C TYR A 7 32.55 13.11 -5.93
N THR A 8 33.21 12.86 -4.78
CA THR A 8 32.70 11.95 -3.75
C THR A 8 31.40 12.47 -3.11
N ILE A 9 31.25 13.79 -2.96
CA ILE A 9 30.05 14.41 -2.39
C ILE A 9 28.87 14.35 -3.37
N TYR A 10 29.11 14.53 -4.68
CA TYR A 10 28.04 14.42 -5.68
C TYR A 10 27.52 12.99 -5.84
N ALA A 11 28.38 11.98 -5.66
CA ALA A 11 28.01 10.57 -5.77
C ALA A 11 27.12 10.08 -4.61
N SER A 12 27.24 10.66 -3.42
CA SER A 12 26.50 10.21 -2.23
C SER A 12 25.05 10.69 -2.17
N VAL A 13 24.71 11.81 -2.83
CA VAL A 13 23.34 12.39 -2.83
C VAL A 13 22.35 11.55 -3.66
N PHE A 14 22.84 10.81 -4.66
CA PHE A 14 21.99 9.98 -5.52
C PHE A 14 21.40 8.74 -4.81
N LEU A 15 21.94 8.36 -3.66
CA LEU A 15 21.54 7.13 -2.94
C LEU A 15 20.32 7.31 -2.03
N LEU A 16 19.76 8.53 -1.90
CA LEU A 16 18.69 8.81 -0.92
C LEU A 16 17.27 8.79 -1.52
N CYS A 17 17.09 8.49 -2.81
CA CYS A 17 15.76 8.34 -3.41
C CYS A 17 15.21 6.92 -3.23
N GLY A 18 14.83 6.57 -2.00
CA GLY A 18 14.02 5.37 -1.72
C GLY A 18 12.53 5.68 -1.74
N CYS A 19 11.77 5.13 -2.67
CA CYS A 19 10.31 5.19 -2.64
C CYS A 19 9.79 4.17 -1.62
N VAL A 20 9.27 4.65 -0.48
CA VAL A 20 8.59 3.78 0.49
C VAL A 20 7.19 3.45 -0.02
N VAL A 21 6.94 2.18 -0.33
CA VAL A 21 5.59 1.68 -0.64
C VAL A 21 5.00 1.13 0.66
N GLY A 22 3.98 1.80 1.19
CA GLY A 22 3.27 1.36 2.39
C GLY A 22 2.36 0.15 2.13
N PRO A 23 1.89 -0.52 3.19
CA PRO A 23 0.91 -1.58 3.04
C PRO A 23 -0.37 -1.07 2.40
N GLY A 24 -0.98 -1.86 1.51
CA GLY A 24 -2.18 -1.46 0.80
C GLY A 24 -2.86 -2.57 0.03
N TRP A 25 -4.07 -2.29 -0.43
CA TRP A 25 -4.82 -3.15 -1.33
C TRP A 25 -4.37 -2.93 -2.77
N TYR A 26 -4.06 -4.02 -3.47
CA TYR A 26 -3.53 -3.99 -4.83
C TYR A 26 -4.32 -4.89 -5.76
N LYS A 27 -4.51 -4.42 -6.99
CA LYS A 27 -5.01 -5.19 -8.12
C LYS A 27 -4.28 -4.74 -9.38
N GLU A 28 -3.91 -5.70 -10.23
CA GLU A 28 -3.19 -5.41 -11.47
C GLU A 28 -4.04 -4.50 -12.38
N GLY A 29 -3.41 -3.48 -12.96
CA GLY A 29 -4.07 -2.51 -13.85
C GLY A 29 -4.96 -1.48 -13.14
N VAL A 30 -5.03 -1.49 -11.81
CA VAL A 30 -5.82 -0.52 -11.03
C VAL A 30 -4.88 0.44 -10.30
N ASN A 31 -5.16 1.74 -10.39
CA ASN A 31 -4.38 2.76 -9.70
C ASN A 31 -4.74 2.80 -8.18
N TYR A 32 -4.00 3.59 -7.42
CA TYR A 32 -4.21 3.71 -5.98
C TYR A 32 -5.59 4.30 -5.63
N GLU A 33 -6.01 5.36 -6.33
CA GLU A 33 -7.27 6.08 -6.07
C GLU A 33 -8.49 5.19 -6.31
N ASP A 34 -8.47 4.41 -7.39
CA ASP A 34 -9.50 3.43 -7.71
C ASP A 34 -9.55 2.29 -6.67
N SER A 35 -8.38 1.89 -6.16
CA SER A 35 -8.30 0.91 -5.06
C SER A 35 -8.93 1.44 -3.78
N GLU A 36 -8.69 2.71 -3.45
CA GLU A 36 -9.29 3.39 -2.30
C GLU A 36 -10.81 3.58 -2.46
N ASN A 37 -11.30 3.88 -3.66
CA ASN A 37 -12.74 3.96 -3.95
C ASN A 37 -13.44 2.63 -3.65
N VAL A 38 -12.83 1.51 -4.05
CA VAL A 38 -13.37 0.18 -3.78
C VAL A 38 -13.33 -0.15 -2.28
N LEU A 39 -12.24 0.20 -1.59
CA LEU A 39 -12.14 0.04 -0.14
C LEU A 39 -13.21 0.86 0.61
N ALA A 40 -13.45 2.10 0.18
CA ALA A 40 -14.49 2.96 0.74
C ALA A 40 -15.87 2.36 0.57
N LYS A 41 -16.16 1.78 -0.61
CA LYS A 41 -17.41 1.06 -0.86
C LYS A 41 -17.58 -0.13 0.08
N CYS A 42 -16.58 -0.99 0.21
CA CYS A 42 -16.64 -2.14 1.13
C CYS A 42 -16.92 -1.71 2.58
N LYS A 43 -16.25 -0.64 3.04
CA LYS A 43 -16.46 -0.07 4.38
C LYS A 43 -17.90 0.43 4.56
N TYR A 44 -18.45 1.07 3.54
CA TYR A 44 -19.82 1.58 3.55
C TYR A 44 -20.84 0.43 3.62
N ASP A 45 -20.75 -0.53 2.71
CA ASP A 45 -21.68 -1.66 2.61
C ASP A 45 -21.71 -2.50 3.91
N ILE A 46 -20.57 -2.68 4.56
CA ILE A 46 -20.49 -3.39 5.85
C ILE A 46 -20.97 -2.51 7.01
N GLY A 47 -20.72 -1.19 6.94
CA GLY A 47 -21.19 -0.24 7.94
C GLY A 47 -22.71 -0.19 8.04
N ILE A 48 -23.41 -0.31 6.91
CA ILE A 48 -24.89 -0.33 6.87
C ILE A 48 -25.50 -1.68 7.28
N ALA A 49 -24.72 -2.77 7.23
CA ALA A 49 -25.18 -4.12 7.55
C ALA A 49 -25.26 -4.43 9.07
N LEU A 50 -25.04 -3.43 9.94
CA LEU A 50 -25.10 -3.55 11.41
C LEU A 50 -24.24 -4.69 12.00
N VAL A 51 -23.13 -5.00 11.34
CA VAL A 51 -22.20 -6.05 11.79
C VAL A 51 -21.47 -5.63 13.07
N SER A 52 -21.22 -6.59 13.95
CA SER A 52 -20.40 -6.42 15.14
C SER A 52 -19.01 -5.86 14.80
N SER A 53 -18.50 -4.93 15.61
CA SER A 53 -17.27 -4.19 15.30
C SER A 53 -16.02 -5.06 15.13
N ASN A 54 -16.01 -6.21 15.79
CA ASN A 54 -14.96 -7.23 15.72
C ASN A 54 -14.93 -7.98 14.38
N GLU A 55 -16.07 -8.17 13.71
CA GLU A 55 -16.16 -8.88 12.44
C GLU A 55 -15.93 -7.95 11.23
N ARG A 56 -16.12 -6.63 11.41
CA ARG A 56 -15.98 -5.63 10.34
C ARG A 56 -14.65 -5.71 9.56
N PRO A 57 -13.47 -5.83 10.20
CA PRO A 57 -12.20 -5.87 9.47
C PRO A 57 -12.10 -7.09 8.55
N GLU A 58 -12.56 -8.25 9.02
CA GLU A 58 -12.54 -9.50 8.25
C GLU A 58 -13.50 -9.41 7.05
N LEU A 59 -14.72 -8.92 7.26
CA LEU A 59 -15.67 -8.72 6.16
C LEU A 59 -15.17 -7.70 5.13
N ILE A 60 -14.51 -6.61 5.56
CA ILE A 60 -13.93 -5.64 4.64
C ILE A 60 -12.84 -6.32 3.80
N ALA A 61 -12.00 -7.16 4.44
CA ALA A 61 -10.98 -7.92 3.73
C ALA A 61 -11.58 -8.92 2.73
N GLU A 62 -12.65 -9.63 3.10
CA GLU A 62 -13.35 -10.55 2.20
C GLU A 62 -14.03 -9.80 1.04
N CYS A 63 -14.62 -8.63 1.29
CA CYS A 63 -15.17 -7.77 0.25
C CYS A 63 -14.11 -7.29 -0.75
N MET A 64 -12.90 -6.97 -0.28
CA MET A 64 -11.79 -6.60 -1.16
C MET A 64 -11.29 -7.81 -1.97
N LYS A 65 -11.16 -8.98 -1.32
CA LYS A 65 -10.72 -10.23 -1.97
C LYS A 65 -11.70 -10.69 -3.06
N SER A 66 -13.01 -10.56 -2.82
CA SER A 66 -14.07 -10.94 -3.78
C SER A 66 -14.02 -10.07 -5.04
N GLN A 67 -13.57 -8.82 -4.92
CA GLN A 67 -13.33 -7.91 -6.06
C GLN A 67 -11.97 -8.13 -6.75
N GLY A 68 -11.19 -9.12 -6.29
CA GLY A 68 -9.90 -9.50 -6.87
C GLY A 68 -8.70 -8.73 -6.31
N TYR A 69 -8.86 -7.94 -5.25
CA TYR A 69 -7.74 -7.25 -4.61
C TYR A 69 -6.97 -8.19 -3.68
N ARG A 70 -5.70 -7.88 -3.46
CA ARG A 70 -4.82 -8.56 -2.51
C ARG A 70 -4.16 -7.53 -1.60
N TYR A 71 -4.14 -7.80 -0.31
CA TYR A 71 -3.43 -6.96 0.64
C TYR A 71 -1.93 -7.29 0.57
N LYS A 72 -1.12 -6.29 0.25
CA LYS A 72 0.34 -6.41 0.26
C LYS A 72 0.85 -5.57 1.41
N ASN A 73 1.59 -6.19 2.32
CA ASN A 73 2.37 -5.48 3.32
C ASN A 73 3.85 -5.56 2.96
N TYR A 74 4.42 -4.44 2.53
CA TYR A 74 5.84 -4.35 2.16
C TYR A 74 6.77 -4.26 3.39
N SER A 75 6.24 -4.20 4.62
CA SER A 75 7.02 -4.12 5.85
C SER A 75 7.56 -5.47 6.37
N HIS A 76 7.38 -6.57 5.62
CA HIS A 76 7.75 -7.94 6.02
C HIS A 76 8.47 -8.71 4.90
N SER A 77 9.26 -8.00 4.10
CA SER A 77 10.10 -8.62 3.07
C SER A 77 11.54 -8.11 3.12
N TYR A 78 12.15 -8.13 4.31
CA TYR A 78 13.58 -8.35 4.57
C TYR A 78 13.76 -8.85 6.00
#